data_AF-A0AA38L8H1-F1
#
_entry.id   AF-A0AA38L8H1-F1
#
_cell.length_a   1.000
_cell.length_b   1.000
_cell.length_c   1.000
_cell.angle_alpha   90.00
_cell.angle_beta   90.00
_cell.angle_gamma   90.00
#
_symmetry.space_group_name_H-M   'P 1'
#
loop_
_entity.id
_entity.type
_entity.pdbx_description
1 polymer ?
#
loop_
_entity_poly.entity_id
_entity_poly.type
_entity_poly.pdbx_seq_one_letter_code
_entity_poly.pdbx_strand_id
1 'polypeptide(L)' 'SGYIAYVQENNNLVQRRLEEGDVFVVPSGRIFYLINSNDQQTFRLVNLLYTVSTPGRYE' A
#
# COMPACT_ATOMS: atom_id res chain seq x y z
N SER A 1 12.83 -3.12 5.87
CA SER A 1 11.76 -3.94 5.28
C SER A 1 10.42 -3.67 5.96
N GLY A 2 9.34 -3.68 5.21
CA GLY A 2 7.97 -3.53 5.72
C GLY A 2 7.01 -4.54 5.10
N TYR A 3 5.74 -4.47 5.46
CA TYR A 3 4.68 -5.24 4.82
C TYR A 3 3.58 -4.32 4.35
N ILE A 4 3.09 -4.55 3.14
CA ILE A 4 1.84 -3.99 2.65
C ILE A 4 0.83 -5.11 2.47
N ALA A 5 -0.42 -4.84 2.82
CA ALA A 5 -1.51 -5.76 2.57
C ALA A 5 -2.81 -5.05 2.24
N TYR A 6 -3.65 -5.69 1.43
CA TYR A 6 -4.98 -5.21 1.09
C TYR A 6 -5.97 -6.36 0.99
N VAL A 7 -7.26 -6.05 1.19
CA VAL A 7 -8.34 -7.04 1.08
C VAL A 7 -8.90 -7.05 -0.35
N GLN A 8 -8.99 -8.23 -0.95
CA GLN A 8 -9.62 -8.45 -2.25
C GLN A 8 -11.14 -8.56 -2.14
N GLU A 9 -11.81 -8.48 -3.29
CA GLU A 9 -13.28 -8.57 -3.42
C GLU A 9 -13.88 -9.87 -2.88
N ASN A 10 -13.10 -10.95 -2.91
CA ASN A 10 -13.44 -12.27 -2.38
C ASN A 10 -13.10 -12.43 -0.88
N ASN A 11 -12.86 -11.32 -0.17
CA ASN A 11 -12.42 -11.26 1.22
C ASN A 11 -11.05 -11.93 1.50
N ASN A 12 -10.25 -12.20 0.48
CA ASN A 12 -8.90 -12.71 0.69
C ASN A 12 -7.92 -11.57 0.98
N LEU A 13 -7.04 -11.79 1.96
CA LEU A 13 -5.94 -10.88 2.26
C LEU A 13 -4.76 -11.16 1.32
N VAL A 14 -4.33 -10.15 0.59
CA VAL A 14 -3.04 -10.18 -0.12
C VAL A 14 -2.02 -9.46 0.73
N GLN A 15 -0.94 -10.15 1.12
CA GLN A 15 0.18 -9.56 1.86
C GLN A 15 1.47 -9.76 1.08
N ARG A 16 2.32 -8.72 1.10
CA ARG A 16 3.67 -8.73 0.52
C ARG A 16 4.66 -8.06 1.46
N ARG A 17 5.86 -8.64 1.55
CA ARG A 17 7.02 -7.98 2.13
C ARG A 17 7.55 -6.97 1.12
N LEU A 18 7.92 -5.79 1.60
CA LEU A 18 8.51 -4.72 0.82
C LEU A 18 9.97 -4.53 1.25
N GLU A 19 10.84 -4.52 0.25
CA GLU A 19 12.22 -4.09 0.34
C GLU A 19 12.43 -2.75 -0.35
N GLU A 20 13.61 -2.16 -0.17
CA GLU A 20 13.98 -0.91 -0.83
C GLU A 20 13.97 -1.08 -2.37
N GLY A 21 13.28 -0.18 -3.06
CA GLY A 21 13.14 -0.21 -4.52
C GLY A 21 11.90 -0.95 -5.03
N ASP A 22 11.17 -1.66 -4.17
CA ASP A 22 9.92 -2.32 -4.56
C ASP A 22 8.83 -1.30 -4.90
N VAL A 23 8.07 -1.61 -5.96
CA VAL A 23 6.87 -0.85 -6.35
C VAL A 23 5.66 -1.75 -6.17
N PHE A 24 4.62 -1.22 -5.53
CA PHE A 24 3.38 -1.95 -5.27
C PHE A 24 2.16 -1.09 -5.57
N VAL A 25 1.11 -1.71 -6.11
CA VAL A 25 -0.16 -1.05 -6.43
C VAL A 25 -1.28 -1.70 -5.64
N VAL A 26 -2.00 -0.90 -4.86
CA VAL A 26 -3.28 -1.29 -4.27
C VAL A 26 -4.38 -0.86 -5.23
N PRO A 27 -5.27 -1.76 -5.69
CA PRO A 27 -6.40 -1.38 -6.52
C PRO A 27 -7.28 -0.33 -5.82
N SER A 28 -7.92 0.54 -6.60
CA SER A 28 -8.81 1.56 -6.02
C SER A 28 -9.99 0.92 -5.26
N GLY A 29 -10.46 1.61 -4.21
CA GLY A 29 -11.58 1.16 -3.39
C GLY A 29 -11.27 0.01 -2.42
N ARG A 30 -9.98 -0.33 -2.22
CA ARG A 30 -9.57 -1.37 -1.27
C ARG A 30 -9.11 -0.77 0.05
N ILE A 31 -9.47 -1.43 1.14
CA ILE A 31 -8.85 -1.19 2.45
C ILE A 31 -7.47 -1.85 2.45
N PHE A 32 -6.45 -1.09 2.82
CA PHE A 32 -5.07 -1.55 2.92
C PHE A 32 -4.41 -1.05 4.19
N TYR A 33 -3.33 -1.74 4.59
CA TYR A 33 -2.45 -1.29 5.65
C TYR A 33 -0.99 -1.44 5.23
N LEU A 34 -0.13 -0.68 5.90
CA LEU A 34 1.32 -0.71 5.74
C LEU A 34 1.97 -0.74 7.13
N ILE A 35 2.89 -1.67 7.34
CA ILE A 35 3.61 -1.83 8.60
C ILE A 35 5.11 -1.73 8.33
N ASN A 36 5.79 -0.83 9.04
CA ASN A 36 7.24 -0.90 9.16
C ASN A 36 7.58 -1.99 10.19
N SER A 37 8.20 -3.09 9.75
CA SER A 37 8.54 -4.20 10.62
C SER A 37 9.97 -4.12 11.17
N ASN A 38 10.71 -3.07 10.84
CA ASN A 38 12.06 -2.82 11.35
C ASN A 38 12.08 -1.52 12.15
N ASP A 39 12.25 -1.65 13.46
CA ASP A 39 12.30 -0.55 14.42
C ASP A 39 13.61 0.27 14.33
N GLN A 40 14.64 -0.28 13.70
CA GLN A 40 15.95 0.38 13.52
C GLN A 40 16.10 1.11 12.18
N GLN A 41 15.16 0.93 11.25
CA GLN A 41 15.23 1.53 9.92
C GLN A 41 13.99 2.36 9.62
N THR A 42 14.21 3.60 9.17
CA THR A 42 13.13 4.46 8.70
C THR A 42 12.56 3.92 7.39
N PHE A 43 11.29 3.51 7.39
CA PHE A 43 10.57 3.20 6.17
C PHE A 43 10.06 4.48 5.51
N ARG A 44 10.66 4.85 4.37
CA ARG A 44 10.23 6.02 3.57
C ARG A 44 9.38 5.55 2.41
N LEU A 45 8.21 6.15 2.27
CA LEU A 45 7.23 5.82 1.25
C LEU A 45 6.99 7.04 0.37
N VAL A 46 7.02 6.85 -0.95
CA VAL A 46 6.54 7.85 -1.91
C VAL A 46 5.24 7.32 -2.48
N ASN A 47 4.13 7.98 -2.15
CA ASN A 47 2.81 7.61 -2.63
C ASN A 47 2.46 8.38 -3.90
N LEU A 48 2.21 7.65 -4.99
CA LEU A 48 1.55 8.19 -6.17
C LEU A 48 0.08 7.78 -6.11
N LEU A 49 -0.79 8.74 -5.80
CA LEU A 49 -2.23 8.53 -5.78
C LEU A 49 -2.82 8.92 -7.14
N TYR A 50 -3.42 7.95 -7.85
CA TYR A 50 -4.16 8.22 -9.07
C TYR A 50 -5.67 8.17 -8.77
N THR A 51 -6.36 9.26 -9.07
CA THR A 51 -7.80 9.39 -8.80
C THR A 51 -8.61 8.75 -9.92
N VAL A 52 -9.53 7.85 -9.55
CA VAL A 52 -10.35 7.11 -10.54
C VAL A 52 -11.76 7.69 -10.73
N SER A 53 -12.26 8.49 -9.77
CA SER A 53 -13.62 9.03 -9.79
C SER A 53 -13.65 10.53 -10.06
N THR A 54 -12.90 11.32 -9.29
CA THR A 54 -12.79 12.78 -9.46
C THR A 54 -11.31 13.16 -9.55
N PRO A 55 -10.81 13.62 -10.71
CA PRO A 55 -9.44 14.06 -10.87
C PRO A 55 -9.01 15.04 -9.76
N GLY A 56 -7.96 14.70 -9.02
CA GLY A 56 -7.36 15.56 -8.00
C GLY A 56 -8.02 15.59 -6.62
N ARG A 57 -9.09 14.81 -6.36
CA ARG A 57 -9.70 14.68 -5.02
C ARG A 57 -9.31 13.37 -4.34
N TYR A 58 -8.73 13.46 -3.15
CA TYR A 58 -8.31 12.33 -2.31
C TYR A 58 -9.10 12.37 -1.00
N GLU A 59 -9.47 11.20 -0.46
CA GLU A 59 -10.06 11.01 0.87
C GLU A 59 -9.23 10.01 1.67
#